data_AF-A0A4P9YDB0-F1
#
_entry.id   AF-A0A4P9YDB0-F1
#
_cell.length_a   1.000
_cell.length_b   1.000
_cell.length_c   1.000
_cell.angle_alpha   90.00
_cell.angle_beta   90.00
_cell.angle_gamma   90.00
#
_symmetry.space_group_name_H-M   'P 1'
#
loop_
_entity.id
_entity.type
_entity.pdbx_description
1 polymer ?
#
loop_
_entity_poly.entity_id
_entity_poly.type
_entity_poly.pdbx_seq_one_letter_code
_entity_poly.pdbx_strand_id
1 'polypeptide(L)'
;VFIKHGCELKSFHESNPLKLYGKRIKENDFEQAKLIAKEFNLNTMDVLKSKFIYLREQDNVVVNEEMINELNEIEDEEFILDFCLNVECESIESFNLIYDFGIEKFPIMQSLVYKFGTFKLLNLSVKEWKRFKRIGMYEEAIKYLKQGDIYKSFVLIKRHFEEIENVLQVLENIPTNRNPKDYSILVSILIKEEMSEWVEKRCRFIEHYLQNASLALEFLNIVWKFNSNENINRLKVELELIVYLKEKHSIIKRLGDDLSDQGVINVMMERITCIELIPKEIENHIKPFCIKRGIDYEELIVDYCLKVEDLDFISSLINCLKSDDKKMELILNLLKDLNSENLINSTILLNEFTNSDSDSTLNNLIKMIMFSM
;
A
#
# COMPACT_ATOMS: atom_id res chain seq x y z
N VAL A 1 -47.95 84.30 24.84
CA VAL A 1 -47.02 83.74 25.85
C VAL A 1 -46.22 82.65 25.16
N PHE A 2 -44.96 82.93 24.85
CA PHE A 2 -44.03 81.98 24.24
C PHE A 2 -43.51 81.03 25.32
N ILE A 3 -43.69 79.73 25.14
CA ILE A 3 -42.90 78.71 25.85
C ILE A 3 -41.97 78.07 24.83
N LYS A 4 -40.68 78.35 25.06
CA LYS A 4 -39.47 77.81 24.47
C LYS A 4 -39.46 76.28 24.58
N HIS A 5 -39.53 75.56 23.47
CA HIS A 5 -38.87 74.26 23.32
C HIS A 5 -38.21 74.26 21.95
N GLY A 6 -36.88 74.19 21.95
CA GLY A 6 -36.08 74.13 20.74
C GLY A 6 -36.36 72.84 20.00
N CYS A 7 -37.23 72.91 18.99
CA CYS A 7 -37.23 71.92 17.92
C CYS A 7 -36.17 72.38 16.91
N GLU A 8 -34.96 71.86 17.04
CA GLU A 8 -34.10 71.73 15.85
C GLU A 8 -34.88 70.87 14.86
N LEU A 9 -35.38 71.51 13.80
CA LEU A 9 -35.96 70.83 12.65
C LEU A 9 -34.85 69.99 12.01
N LYS A 10 -34.67 68.77 12.52
CA LYS A 10 -33.90 67.73 11.84
C LYS A 10 -34.42 67.65 10.42
N SER A 11 -33.52 67.68 9.46
CA SER A 11 -33.87 67.79 8.05
C SER A 11 -34.86 66.67 7.66
N PHE A 12 -35.70 66.89 6.65
CA PHE A 12 -36.68 65.91 6.15
C PHE A 12 -36.03 64.55 5.76
N HIS A 13 -34.71 64.55 5.59
CA HIS A 13 -33.86 63.37 5.35
C HIS A 13 -33.50 62.59 6.63
N GLU A 14 -33.42 63.25 7.78
CA GLU A 14 -33.16 62.66 9.11
C GLU A 14 -34.43 62.14 9.79
N SER A 15 -35.60 62.50 9.26
CA SER A 15 -36.92 62.17 9.82
C SER A 15 -37.67 61.08 9.04
N ASN A 16 -37.14 60.60 7.91
CA ASN A 16 -37.73 59.47 7.18
C ASN A 16 -37.17 58.14 7.73
N PRO A 17 -37.99 57.30 8.41
CA PRO A 17 -37.52 56.07 9.04
C PRO A 17 -36.92 55.06 8.05
N LEU A 18 -37.44 54.97 6.82
CA LEU A 18 -36.91 54.07 5.79
C LEU A 18 -35.50 54.49 5.33
N LYS A 19 -35.24 55.80 5.23
CA LYS A 19 -33.90 56.30 4.87
C LYS A 19 -32.91 56.11 6.01
N LEU A 20 -33.34 56.34 7.26
CA LEU A 20 -32.51 56.13 8.45
C LEU A 20 -32.18 54.64 8.61
N TYR A 21 -33.18 53.78 8.48
CA TYR A 21 -33.08 52.31 8.47
C TYR A 21 -32.06 51.82 7.42
N GLY A 22 -32.22 52.22 6.15
CA GLY A 22 -31.31 51.81 5.08
C GLY A 22 -29.90 52.38 5.24
N LYS A 23 -29.75 53.56 5.84
CA LYS A 23 -28.45 54.15 6.17
C LYS A 23 -27.73 53.31 7.24
N ARG A 24 -28.42 52.91 8.31
CA ARG A 24 -27.84 52.10 9.39
C ARG A 24 -27.37 50.73 8.93
N ILE A 25 -28.15 50.08 8.06
CA ILE A 25 -27.73 48.82 7.41
C ILE A 25 -26.43 49.02 6.62
N LYS A 26 -26.33 50.08 5.81
CA LYS A 26 -25.11 50.39 5.04
C LYS A 26 -23.91 50.75 5.91
N GLU A 27 -24.14 51.27 7.11
CA GLU A 27 -23.12 51.58 8.12
C GLU A 27 -22.75 50.36 8.98
N ASN A 28 -23.34 49.18 8.73
CA ASN A 28 -23.21 47.96 9.54
C ASN A 28 -23.64 48.13 11.02
N ASP A 29 -24.49 49.12 11.31
CA ASP A 29 -25.05 49.37 12.64
C ASP A 29 -26.38 48.61 12.77
N PHE A 30 -26.28 47.27 12.83
CA PHE A 30 -27.42 46.36 12.78
C PHE A 30 -28.32 46.46 14.02
N GLU A 31 -27.76 46.79 15.19
CA GLU A 31 -28.53 46.97 16.43
C GLU A 31 -29.46 48.19 16.33
N GLN A 32 -28.94 49.35 15.89
CA GLN A 32 -29.79 50.52 15.67
C GLN A 32 -30.79 50.29 14.54
N ALA A 33 -30.39 49.59 13.47
CA ALA A 33 -31.32 49.24 12.39
C ALA A 33 -32.48 48.35 12.89
N LYS A 34 -32.21 47.38 13.78
CA LYS A 34 -33.22 46.50 14.39
C LYS A 34 -34.17 47.29 15.30
N LEU A 35 -33.66 48.27 16.07
CA LEU A 35 -34.50 49.16 16.89
C LEU A 35 -35.44 50.03 16.03
N ILE A 36 -34.92 50.66 14.98
CA ILE A 36 -35.73 51.47 14.04
C ILE A 36 -36.78 50.58 13.35
N ALA A 37 -36.41 49.35 12.98
CA ALA A 37 -37.34 48.42 12.37
C ALA A 37 -38.53 48.10 13.29
N LYS A 38 -38.25 47.81 14.57
CA LYS A 38 -39.29 47.54 15.57
C LYS A 38 -40.16 48.78 15.86
N GLU A 39 -39.55 49.97 16.00
CA GLU A 39 -40.27 51.20 16.31
C GLU A 39 -41.23 51.63 15.19
N PHE A 40 -40.82 51.45 13.94
CA PHE A 40 -41.59 51.89 12.76
C PHE A 40 -42.27 50.75 12.00
N ASN A 41 -42.36 49.56 12.59
CA ASN A 41 -42.96 48.36 12.00
C ASN A 41 -42.41 48.03 10.59
N LEU A 42 -41.10 48.20 10.41
CA LEU A 42 -40.38 47.81 9.20
C LEU A 42 -39.89 46.36 9.30
N ASN A 43 -39.48 45.81 8.16
CA ASN A 43 -39.03 44.42 8.08
C ASN A 43 -37.73 44.19 8.87
N THR A 44 -37.80 43.46 9.98
CA THR A 44 -36.64 43.04 10.77
C THR A 44 -35.81 41.98 10.06
N MET A 45 -36.41 41.21 9.15
CA MET A 45 -35.73 40.17 8.37
C MET A 45 -34.65 40.74 7.47
N ASP A 46 -34.90 41.89 6.85
CA ASP A 46 -33.95 42.55 5.97
C ASP A 46 -32.71 43.04 6.74
N VAL A 47 -32.87 43.41 8.03
CA VAL A 47 -31.74 43.73 8.92
C VAL A 47 -30.93 42.49 9.23
N LEU A 48 -31.59 41.39 9.61
CA LEU A 48 -30.94 40.12 9.94
C LEU A 48 -30.18 39.58 8.73
N LYS A 49 -30.83 39.47 7.56
CA LYS A 49 -30.17 39.05 6.32
C LYS A 49 -28.96 39.92 5.99
N SER A 50 -29.07 41.24 6.13
CA SER A 50 -27.93 42.15 5.89
C SER A 50 -26.79 41.93 6.89
N LYS A 51 -27.09 41.68 8.18
CA LYS A 51 -26.12 41.33 9.21
C LYS A 51 -25.36 40.06 8.84
N PHE A 52 -26.07 39.00 8.44
CA PHE A 52 -25.45 37.73 8.06
C PHE A 52 -24.71 37.80 6.73
N ILE A 53 -25.15 38.61 5.76
CA ILE A 53 -24.38 38.88 4.53
C ILE A 53 -23.04 39.52 4.88
N TYR A 54 -23.06 40.56 5.73
CA TYR A 54 -21.85 41.23 6.19
C TYR A 54 -20.91 40.26 6.92
N LEU A 55 -21.44 39.42 7.84
CA LEU A 55 -20.64 38.43 8.55
C LEU A 55 -20.03 37.39 7.60
N ARG A 56 -20.78 36.91 6.61
CA ARG A 56 -20.28 35.94 5.61
C ARG A 56 -19.11 36.51 4.80
N GLU A 57 -19.06 37.81 4.61
CA GLU A 57 -17.97 38.51 3.92
C GLU A 57 -16.74 38.76 4.81
N GLN A 58 -16.85 38.55 6.12
CA GLN A 58 -15.70 38.61 7.03
C GLN A 58 -14.95 37.27 7.08
N ASP A 59 -13.63 37.36 7.19
CA ASP A 59 -12.80 36.20 7.54
C ASP A 59 -12.83 36.00 9.08
N ASN A 60 -12.93 34.75 9.54
CA ASN A 60 -12.86 34.36 10.96
C ASN A 60 -14.02 34.91 11.83
N VAL A 61 -15.26 34.59 11.44
CA VAL A 61 -16.47 34.89 12.21
C VAL A 61 -16.52 34.04 13.48
N VAL A 62 -16.73 34.72 14.62
CA VAL A 62 -17.08 34.07 15.89
C VAL A 62 -18.56 33.75 15.88
N VAL A 63 -18.88 32.46 15.84
CA VAL A 63 -20.26 31.97 16.00
C VAL A 63 -20.50 31.59 17.45
N ASN A 64 -21.56 32.12 18.04
CA ASN A 64 -22.05 31.83 19.39
C ASN A 64 -23.55 31.49 19.36
N GLU A 65 -24.12 31.07 20.48
CA GLU A 65 -25.54 30.68 20.56
C GLU A 65 -26.51 31.83 20.22
N GLU A 66 -26.15 33.07 20.54
CA GLU A 66 -26.97 34.25 20.20
C GLU A 66 -27.12 34.40 18.68
N MET A 67 -26.01 34.27 17.94
CA MET A 67 -26.01 34.30 16.49
C MET A 67 -26.81 33.15 15.88
N ILE A 68 -26.78 31.95 16.47
CA ILE A 68 -27.62 30.82 16.03
C ILE A 68 -29.11 31.12 16.23
N ASN A 69 -29.47 31.71 17.38
CA ASN A 69 -30.86 32.12 17.65
C ASN A 69 -31.34 33.17 16.63
N GLU A 70 -30.52 34.18 16.34
CA GLU A 70 -30.83 35.19 15.32
C GLU A 70 -30.94 34.60 13.91
N LEU A 71 -30.10 33.61 13.57
CA LEU A 71 -30.18 32.92 12.29
C LEU A 71 -31.46 32.09 12.19
N ASN A 72 -31.93 31.54 13.30
CA ASN A 72 -33.18 30.79 13.36
C ASN A 72 -34.44 31.68 13.28
N GLU A 73 -34.33 32.98 13.56
CA GLU A 73 -35.38 33.98 13.29
C GLU A 73 -35.61 34.16 11.77
N ILE A 74 -34.66 33.75 10.92
CA ILE A 74 -34.78 33.88 9.47
C ILE A 74 -35.65 32.75 8.89
N GLU A 75 -36.74 33.12 8.20
CA GLU A 75 -37.64 32.20 7.49
C GLU A 75 -37.10 31.68 6.14
N ASP A 76 -36.16 32.41 5.53
CA ASP A 76 -35.58 32.03 4.23
C ASP A 76 -34.57 30.89 4.39
N GLU A 77 -35.06 29.66 4.18
CA GLU A 77 -34.28 28.44 4.29
C GLU A 77 -33.08 28.39 3.32
N GLU A 78 -33.25 28.90 2.09
CA GLU A 78 -32.18 28.92 1.09
C GLU A 78 -31.04 29.84 1.53
N PHE A 79 -31.38 31.00 2.08
CA PHE A 79 -30.41 31.92 2.67
C PHE A 79 -29.67 31.30 3.85
N ILE A 80 -30.39 30.64 4.77
CA ILE A 80 -29.75 30.00 5.93
C ILE A 80 -28.79 28.91 5.47
N LEU A 81 -29.21 28.07 4.53
CA LEU A 81 -28.36 27.02 3.99
C LEU A 81 -27.10 27.60 3.33
N ASP A 82 -27.24 28.62 2.50
CA ASP A 82 -26.09 29.30 1.88
C ASP A 82 -25.14 29.87 2.94
N PHE A 83 -25.67 30.50 3.98
CA PHE A 83 -24.86 31.05 5.07
C PHE A 83 -24.10 29.94 5.82
N CYS A 84 -24.79 28.89 6.26
CA CYS A 84 -24.18 27.76 6.97
C CYS A 84 -23.10 27.07 6.13
N LEU A 85 -23.29 26.99 4.82
CA LEU A 85 -22.28 26.49 3.92
C LEU A 85 -21.09 27.45 3.85
N ASN A 86 -21.30 28.74 3.64
CA ASN A 86 -20.25 29.64 3.16
C ASN A 86 -19.58 30.54 4.21
N VAL A 87 -20.06 30.57 5.44
CA VAL A 87 -19.41 31.33 6.52
C VAL A 87 -18.00 30.80 6.84
N GLU A 88 -17.07 31.72 7.09
CA GLU A 88 -15.70 31.40 7.49
C GLU A 88 -15.54 31.57 9.00
N CYS A 89 -15.61 30.46 9.75
CA CYS A 89 -15.51 30.49 11.21
C CYS A 89 -14.08 30.72 11.71
N GLU A 90 -13.92 31.42 12.83
CA GLU A 90 -12.62 31.60 13.50
C GLU A 90 -12.08 30.29 14.09
N SER A 91 -12.97 29.47 14.66
CA SER A 91 -12.59 28.30 15.43
C SER A 91 -13.41 27.05 15.09
N ILE A 92 -12.93 25.90 15.57
CA ILE A 92 -13.61 24.61 15.43
C ILE A 92 -14.93 24.60 16.21
N GLU A 93 -14.98 25.30 17.35
CA GLU A 93 -16.18 25.46 18.17
C GLU A 93 -17.25 26.27 17.44
N SER A 94 -16.87 27.41 16.84
CA SER A 94 -17.79 28.20 16.01
C SER A 94 -18.29 27.42 14.80
N PHE A 95 -17.43 26.62 14.19
CA PHE A 95 -17.84 25.71 13.11
C PHE A 95 -18.85 24.67 13.59
N ASN A 96 -18.59 23.99 14.72
CA ASN A 96 -19.52 23.01 15.27
C ASN A 96 -20.91 23.62 15.48
N LEU A 97 -21.00 24.82 16.06
CA LEU A 97 -22.28 25.49 16.31
C LEU A 97 -23.08 25.75 15.04
N ILE A 98 -22.46 26.36 14.02
CA ILE A 98 -23.18 26.67 12.76
C ILE A 98 -23.55 25.40 11.99
N TYR A 99 -22.74 24.35 12.08
CA TYR A 99 -22.98 23.09 11.40
C TYR A 99 -24.02 22.23 12.11
N ASP A 100 -24.00 22.13 13.43
CA ASP A 100 -25.00 21.38 14.19
C ASP A 100 -26.40 21.98 13.92
N PHE A 101 -26.52 23.30 13.96
CA PHE A 101 -27.72 24.02 13.54
C PHE A 101 -28.11 23.70 12.07
N GLY A 102 -27.13 23.74 11.17
CA GLY A 102 -27.34 23.45 9.75
C GLY A 102 -27.81 22.01 9.47
N ILE A 103 -27.30 21.00 10.19
CA ILE A 103 -27.70 19.59 10.04
C ILE A 103 -29.12 19.37 10.54
N GLU A 104 -29.46 19.93 11.69
CA GLU A 104 -30.81 19.81 12.27
C GLU A 104 -31.87 20.33 11.30
N LYS A 105 -31.54 21.40 10.56
CA LYS A 105 -32.44 22.04 9.60
C LYS A 105 -32.34 21.46 8.18
N PHE A 106 -31.15 21.04 7.74
CA PHE A 106 -30.87 20.63 6.37
C PHE A 106 -30.04 19.33 6.26
N PRO A 107 -30.66 18.18 5.90
CA PRO A 107 -29.96 16.91 5.74
C PRO A 107 -28.82 16.93 4.72
N ILE A 108 -28.88 17.80 3.70
CA ILE A 108 -27.83 17.92 2.67
C ILE A 108 -26.45 18.27 3.24
N MET A 109 -26.41 18.89 4.44
CA MET A 109 -25.18 19.23 5.13
C MET A 109 -24.43 18.01 5.70
N GLN A 110 -25.04 16.81 5.75
CA GLN A 110 -24.39 15.59 6.25
C GLN A 110 -23.07 15.26 5.52
N SER A 111 -23.02 15.46 4.19
CA SER A 111 -21.80 15.25 3.39
C SER A 111 -20.65 16.16 3.86
N LEU A 112 -20.97 17.42 4.16
CA LEU A 112 -20.00 18.42 4.58
C LEU A 112 -19.52 18.17 6.01
N VAL A 113 -20.38 17.66 6.88
CA VAL A 113 -20.05 17.22 8.25
C VAL A 113 -19.11 16.02 8.20
N TYR A 114 -19.38 15.08 7.29
CA TYR A 114 -18.50 13.93 7.10
C TYR A 114 -17.09 14.36 6.66
N LYS A 115 -17.02 15.34 5.76
CA LYS A 115 -15.79 15.99 5.31
C LYS A 115 -15.10 16.78 6.42
N PHE A 116 -15.84 17.50 7.26
CA PHE A 116 -15.29 18.19 8.43
C PHE A 116 -14.74 17.24 9.50
N GLY A 117 -15.45 16.14 9.78
CA GLY A 117 -14.93 15.07 10.65
C GLY A 117 -13.60 14.52 10.14
N THR A 118 -13.43 14.46 8.82
CA THR A 118 -12.16 14.08 8.19
C THR A 118 -11.08 15.15 8.38
N PHE A 119 -11.42 16.42 8.17
CA PHE A 119 -10.52 17.55 8.41
C PHE A 119 -9.99 17.56 9.86
N LYS A 120 -10.86 17.31 10.85
CA LYS A 120 -10.48 17.17 12.27
C LYS A 120 -9.48 16.03 12.49
N LEU A 121 -9.72 14.87 11.90
CA LEU A 121 -8.81 13.71 12.03
C LEU A 121 -7.43 13.96 11.40
N LEU A 122 -7.37 14.80 10.37
CA LEU A 122 -6.11 15.20 9.73
C LEU A 122 -5.35 16.29 10.52
N ASN A 123 -5.96 16.83 11.58
CA ASN A 123 -5.42 17.90 12.43
C ASN A 123 -4.92 19.11 11.61
N LEU A 124 -5.72 19.51 10.62
CA LEU A 124 -5.41 20.65 9.74
C LEU A 124 -5.78 21.98 10.43
N SER A 125 -5.12 23.06 10.02
CA SER A 125 -5.40 24.39 10.55
C SER A 125 -6.72 24.93 10.01
N VAL A 126 -7.44 25.74 10.81
CA VAL A 126 -8.71 26.37 10.39
C VAL A 126 -8.57 27.13 9.06
N LYS A 127 -7.40 27.75 8.81
CA LYS A 127 -7.08 28.44 7.55
C LYS A 127 -7.10 27.52 6.32
N GLU A 128 -6.83 26.23 6.49
CA GLU A 128 -6.86 25.24 5.42
C GLU A 128 -8.29 24.75 5.12
N TRP A 129 -9.26 25.03 5.99
CA TRP A 129 -10.64 24.56 5.82
C TRP A 129 -11.27 25.04 4.51
N LYS A 130 -11.06 26.31 4.14
CA LYS A 130 -11.59 26.89 2.89
C LYS A 130 -11.15 26.10 1.65
N ARG A 131 -9.88 25.70 1.61
CA ARG A 131 -9.34 24.82 0.57
C ARG A 131 -9.91 23.41 0.69
N PHE A 132 -9.91 22.85 1.90
CA PHE A 132 -10.32 21.48 2.16
C PHE A 132 -11.79 21.24 1.82
N LYS A 133 -12.68 22.21 2.04
CA LYS A 133 -14.10 22.15 1.67
C LYS A 133 -14.30 21.92 0.16
N ARG A 134 -13.46 22.53 -0.67
CA ARG A 134 -13.62 22.54 -2.13
C ARG A 134 -12.82 21.46 -2.86
N ILE A 135 -11.78 20.92 -2.22
CA ILE A 135 -10.95 19.90 -2.87
C ILE A 135 -11.65 18.55 -2.89
N GLY A 136 -11.44 17.77 -3.96
CA GLY A 136 -11.83 16.37 -3.98
C GLY A 136 -10.93 15.55 -3.05
N MET A 137 -11.53 14.58 -2.36
CA MET A 137 -10.81 13.77 -1.36
C MET A 137 -9.76 12.87 -2.00
N TYR A 138 -10.04 12.41 -3.22
CA TYR A 138 -9.15 11.59 -4.02
C TYR A 138 -7.85 12.31 -4.41
N GLU A 139 -7.94 13.52 -4.96
CA GLU A 139 -6.77 14.31 -5.37
C GLU A 139 -5.91 14.69 -4.17
N GLU A 140 -6.55 15.00 -3.04
CA GLU A 140 -5.84 15.32 -1.80
C GLU A 140 -5.14 14.09 -1.21
N ALA A 141 -5.73 12.90 -1.31
CA ALA A 141 -5.09 11.65 -0.91
C ALA A 141 -3.83 11.38 -1.74
N ILE A 142 -3.92 11.49 -3.08
CA ILE A 142 -2.76 11.34 -3.98
C ILE A 142 -1.66 12.34 -3.63
N LYS A 143 -2.02 13.60 -3.36
CA LYS A 143 -1.06 14.62 -2.96
C LYS A 143 -0.30 14.22 -1.69
N TYR A 144 -0.99 13.72 -0.67
CA TYR A 144 -0.34 13.25 0.55
C TYR A 144 0.54 12.02 0.29
N LEU A 145 0.14 11.07 -0.56
CA LEU A 145 0.98 9.93 -0.94
C LEU A 145 2.28 10.36 -1.62
N LYS A 146 2.21 11.29 -2.58
CA LYS A 146 3.39 11.83 -3.27
C LYS A 146 4.36 12.52 -2.30
N GLN A 147 3.82 13.18 -1.27
CA GLN A 147 4.60 13.79 -0.19
C GLN A 147 5.11 12.75 0.83
N GLY A 148 4.61 11.51 0.75
CA GLY A 148 4.90 10.41 1.65
C GLY A 148 4.17 10.47 2.99
N ASP A 149 3.13 11.30 3.12
CA ASP A 149 2.26 11.31 4.29
C ASP A 149 1.18 10.21 4.15
N ILE A 150 1.62 8.97 4.39
CA ILE A 150 0.78 7.77 4.28
C ILE A 150 -0.41 7.82 5.24
N TYR A 151 -0.21 8.35 6.44
CA TYR A 151 -1.27 8.42 7.45
C TYR A 151 -2.39 9.34 7.01
N LYS A 152 -2.07 10.56 6.56
CA LYS A 152 -3.11 11.50 6.08
C LYS A 152 -3.84 10.96 4.85
N SER A 153 -3.11 10.39 3.90
CA SER A 153 -3.74 9.74 2.76
C SER A 153 -4.64 8.59 3.19
N PHE A 154 -4.23 7.78 4.16
CA PHE A 154 -5.02 6.67 4.66
C PHE A 154 -6.33 7.14 5.30
N VAL A 155 -6.30 8.19 6.13
CA VAL A 155 -7.51 8.76 6.74
C VAL A 155 -8.51 9.19 5.67
N LEU A 156 -8.02 9.82 4.59
CA LEU A 156 -8.86 10.20 3.45
C LEU A 156 -9.44 8.98 2.73
N ILE A 157 -8.59 8.03 2.35
CA ILE A 157 -8.99 6.82 1.62
C ILE A 157 -9.99 5.99 2.42
N LYS A 158 -9.76 5.82 3.73
CA LYS A 158 -10.65 5.03 4.59
C LYS A 158 -12.03 5.64 4.71
N ARG A 159 -12.11 6.96 4.86
CA ARG A 159 -13.37 7.66 5.10
C ARG A 159 -14.12 7.89 3.80
N HIS A 160 -13.43 8.25 2.73
CA HIS A 160 -14.05 8.61 1.45
C HIS A 160 -13.83 7.54 0.40
N PHE A 161 -13.79 6.26 0.81
CA PHE A 161 -13.49 5.14 -0.09
C PHE A 161 -14.46 5.06 -1.28
N GLU A 162 -15.73 5.39 -1.06
CA GLU A 162 -16.76 5.40 -2.11
C GLU A 162 -16.53 6.48 -3.19
N GLU A 163 -15.77 7.53 -2.87
CA GLU A 163 -15.37 8.57 -3.84
C GLU A 163 -14.13 8.15 -4.67
N ILE A 164 -13.52 7.00 -4.36
CA ILE A 164 -12.32 6.51 -5.04
C ILE A 164 -12.72 5.58 -6.18
N GLU A 165 -12.71 6.11 -7.40
CA GLU A 165 -13.03 5.35 -8.60
C GLU A 165 -12.00 4.24 -8.88
N ASN A 166 -10.70 4.54 -8.71
CA ASN A 166 -9.62 3.62 -9.03
C ASN A 166 -8.54 3.59 -7.93
N VAL A 167 -8.56 2.50 -7.15
CA VAL A 167 -7.62 2.25 -6.06
C VAL A 167 -6.20 1.98 -6.58
N LEU A 168 -6.03 1.34 -7.74
CA LEU A 168 -4.70 1.04 -8.30
C LEU A 168 -3.95 2.34 -8.61
N GLN A 169 -4.63 3.33 -9.18
CA GLN A 169 -4.04 4.65 -9.42
C GLN A 169 -3.57 5.33 -8.13
N VAL A 170 -4.31 5.17 -7.02
CA VAL A 170 -3.88 5.70 -5.72
C VAL A 170 -2.58 5.03 -5.27
N LEU A 171 -2.54 3.71 -5.36
CA LEU A 171 -1.39 2.90 -4.95
C LEU A 171 -0.13 3.15 -5.78
N GLU A 172 -0.25 3.50 -7.05
CA GLU A 172 0.88 3.89 -7.92
C GLU A 172 1.61 5.15 -7.43
N ASN A 173 0.92 6.02 -6.69
CA ASN A 173 1.52 7.26 -6.17
C ASN A 173 2.33 7.06 -4.89
N ILE A 174 2.42 5.82 -4.38
CA ILE A 174 3.19 5.49 -3.19
C ILE A 174 4.70 5.46 -3.52
N PRO A 175 5.53 6.31 -2.89
CA PRO A 175 6.96 6.38 -3.17
C PRO A 175 7.66 5.04 -3.00
N THR A 176 8.45 4.62 -3.97
CA THR A 176 9.03 3.27 -4.05
C THR A 176 10.13 2.97 -3.04
N ASN A 177 10.71 4.02 -2.44
CA ASN A 177 11.80 3.94 -1.45
C ASN A 177 11.33 3.89 0.01
N ARG A 178 10.03 3.76 0.27
CA ARG A 178 9.45 3.79 1.62
C ARG A 178 9.49 2.43 2.32
N ASN A 179 9.53 2.45 3.65
CA ASN A 179 9.60 1.25 4.48
C ASN A 179 8.30 0.42 4.33
N PRO A 180 8.37 -0.89 4.04
CA PRO A 180 7.23 -1.80 3.99
C PRO A 180 6.25 -1.73 5.15
N LYS A 181 6.76 -1.49 6.36
CA LYS A 181 5.93 -1.45 7.57
C LYS A 181 4.89 -0.34 7.52
N ASP A 182 5.19 0.74 6.81
CA ASP A 182 4.29 1.89 6.63
C ASP A 182 3.07 1.52 5.78
N TYR A 183 3.13 0.45 4.97
CA TYR A 183 2.02 0.02 4.11
C TYR A 183 0.98 -0.85 4.82
N SER A 184 1.28 -1.36 6.03
CA SER A 184 0.37 -2.26 6.76
C SER A 184 -1.04 -1.69 6.90
N ILE A 185 -1.10 -0.38 7.13
CA ILE A 185 -2.33 0.37 7.30
C ILE A 185 -3.07 0.51 5.95
N LEU A 186 -2.37 0.89 4.87
CA LEU A 186 -2.96 1.06 3.53
C LEU A 186 -3.46 -0.26 2.94
N VAL A 187 -2.66 -1.32 3.08
CA VAL A 187 -2.96 -2.66 2.56
C VAL A 187 -4.23 -3.22 3.21
N SER A 188 -4.50 -2.91 4.49
CA SER A 188 -5.72 -3.38 5.18
C SER A 188 -7.04 -2.90 4.55
N ILE A 189 -7.01 -1.79 3.78
CA ILE A 189 -8.21 -1.18 3.16
C ILE A 189 -8.25 -1.43 1.66
N LEU A 190 -7.07 -1.47 1.05
CA LEU A 190 -6.92 -1.53 -0.40
C LEU A 190 -6.75 -2.98 -0.83
N ILE A 191 -7.48 -3.93 -0.28
CA ILE A 191 -7.44 -5.31 -0.76
C ILE A 191 -8.72 -5.63 -1.52
N LYS A 192 -8.54 -5.68 -2.83
CA LYS A 192 -9.44 -6.32 -3.80
C LYS A 192 -8.64 -7.39 -4.53
N GLU A 193 -9.33 -8.39 -5.09
CA GLU A 193 -8.69 -9.49 -5.84
C GLU A 193 -7.78 -8.99 -6.98
N GLU A 194 -8.11 -7.84 -7.55
CA GLU A 194 -7.43 -7.19 -8.68
C GLU A 194 -6.04 -6.62 -8.36
N MET A 195 -5.57 -6.64 -7.11
CA MET A 195 -4.33 -5.95 -6.71
C MET A 195 -3.06 -6.81 -6.77
N SER A 196 -3.18 -8.07 -7.20
CA SER A 196 -2.03 -8.98 -7.32
C SER A 196 -0.92 -8.43 -8.20
N GLU A 197 -1.26 -7.78 -9.32
CA GLU A 197 -0.29 -7.21 -10.25
C GLU A 197 0.50 -6.06 -9.61
N TRP A 198 -0.17 -5.19 -8.86
CA TRP A 198 0.50 -4.09 -8.16
C TRP A 198 1.43 -4.61 -7.05
N VAL A 199 0.98 -5.60 -6.29
CA VAL A 199 1.80 -6.26 -5.25
C VAL A 199 3.04 -6.90 -5.88
N GLU A 200 2.89 -7.60 -6.99
CA GLU A 200 4.02 -8.22 -7.71
C GLU A 200 5.01 -7.16 -8.21
N LYS A 201 4.53 -6.12 -8.91
CA LYS A 201 5.39 -5.01 -9.37
C LYS A 201 6.16 -4.39 -8.21
N ARG A 202 5.52 -4.25 -7.05
CA ARG A 202 6.15 -3.66 -5.86
C ARG A 202 7.22 -4.58 -5.26
N CYS A 203 6.94 -5.87 -5.12
CA CYS A 203 7.92 -6.86 -4.68
C CYS A 203 9.14 -6.89 -5.61
N ARG A 204 8.92 -6.92 -6.93
CA ARG A 204 9.98 -6.87 -7.94
C ARG A 204 10.79 -5.58 -7.83
N PHE A 205 10.16 -4.44 -7.58
CA PHE A 205 10.88 -3.19 -7.36
C PHE A 205 11.84 -3.30 -6.15
N ILE A 206 11.31 -3.75 -5.00
CA ILE A 206 12.07 -3.85 -3.75
C ILE A 206 13.20 -4.88 -3.88
N GLU A 207 12.91 -6.04 -4.46
CA GLU A 207 13.90 -7.11 -4.66
C GLU A 207 14.99 -6.69 -5.65
N HIS A 208 14.61 -6.23 -6.85
CA HIS A 208 15.56 -5.98 -7.93
C HIS A 208 16.30 -4.65 -7.79
N TYR A 209 15.58 -3.54 -7.58
CA TYR A 209 16.17 -2.20 -7.58
C TYR A 209 16.76 -1.82 -6.23
N LEU A 210 16.12 -2.21 -5.13
CA LEU A 210 16.67 -1.99 -3.79
C LEU A 210 17.58 -3.14 -3.32
N GLN A 211 17.74 -4.20 -4.14
CA GLN A 211 18.57 -5.38 -3.86
C GLN A 211 18.24 -6.05 -2.51
N ASN A 212 16.96 -6.02 -2.12
CA ASN A 212 16.53 -6.41 -0.78
C ASN A 212 15.33 -7.37 -0.80
N ALA A 213 15.59 -8.64 -1.11
CA ALA A 213 14.58 -9.70 -1.10
C ALA A 213 13.92 -9.90 0.27
N SER A 214 14.65 -9.76 1.37
CA SER A 214 14.09 -9.89 2.73
C SER A 214 13.04 -8.81 3.00
N LEU A 215 13.30 -7.57 2.56
CA LEU A 215 12.35 -6.47 2.66
C LEU A 215 11.12 -6.67 1.77
N ALA A 216 11.30 -7.23 0.56
CA ALA A 216 10.19 -7.62 -0.31
C ALA A 216 9.32 -8.71 0.34
N LEU A 217 9.95 -9.70 1.00
CA LEU A 217 9.24 -10.74 1.73
C LEU A 217 8.50 -10.19 2.97
N GLU A 218 9.10 -9.25 3.71
CA GLU A 218 8.41 -8.55 4.80
C GLU A 218 7.16 -7.82 4.31
N PHE A 219 7.27 -7.08 3.20
CA PHE A 219 6.12 -6.43 2.56
C PHE A 219 5.05 -7.45 2.18
N LEU A 220 5.44 -8.55 1.53
CA LEU A 220 4.49 -9.55 1.06
C LEU A 220 3.81 -10.28 2.23
N ASN A 221 4.52 -10.53 3.34
CA ASN A 221 3.95 -11.09 4.55
C ASN A 221 2.90 -10.17 5.19
N ILE A 222 3.04 -8.85 5.06
CA ILE A 222 2.01 -7.90 5.49
C ILE A 222 0.78 -8.04 4.59
N VAL A 223 0.96 -8.10 3.27
CA VAL A 223 -0.14 -8.27 2.30
C VAL A 223 -0.86 -9.60 2.49
N TRP A 224 -0.11 -10.69 2.65
CA TRP A 224 -0.64 -12.04 2.77
C TRP A 224 -1.58 -12.23 3.96
N LYS A 225 -1.42 -11.46 5.04
CA LYS A 225 -2.35 -11.46 6.19
C LYS A 225 -3.78 -11.06 5.83
N PHE A 226 -3.94 -10.31 4.75
CA PHE A 226 -5.20 -9.71 4.36
C PHE A 226 -5.68 -10.20 2.98
N ASN A 227 -4.77 -10.68 2.11
CA ASN A 227 -5.09 -11.26 0.80
C ASN A 227 -4.20 -12.46 0.50
N SER A 228 -4.80 -13.65 0.40
CA SER A 228 -4.09 -14.90 0.11
C SER A 228 -4.56 -15.52 -1.21
N ASN A 229 -4.45 -14.78 -2.32
CA ASN A 229 -4.66 -15.34 -3.64
C ASN A 229 -3.45 -16.16 -4.13
N GLU A 230 -3.67 -16.97 -5.16
CA GLU A 230 -2.67 -17.89 -5.70
C GLU A 230 -1.40 -17.17 -6.18
N ASN A 231 -1.55 -16.02 -6.86
CA ASN A 231 -0.42 -15.21 -7.35
C ASN A 231 0.45 -14.69 -6.20
N ILE A 232 -0.16 -14.17 -5.13
CA ILE A 232 0.54 -13.69 -3.93
C ILE A 232 1.23 -14.86 -3.22
N ASN A 233 0.57 -16.02 -3.14
CA ASN A 233 1.15 -17.21 -2.52
C ASN A 233 2.37 -17.73 -3.29
N ARG A 234 2.28 -17.81 -4.62
CA ARG A 234 3.41 -18.18 -5.49
C ARG A 234 4.59 -17.23 -5.27
N LEU A 235 4.35 -15.92 -5.34
CA LEU A 235 5.38 -14.91 -5.15
C LEU A 235 6.04 -14.99 -3.76
N LYS A 236 5.26 -15.36 -2.74
CA LYS A 236 5.76 -15.55 -1.37
C LYS A 236 6.71 -16.73 -1.30
N VAL A 237 6.34 -17.88 -1.86
CA VAL A 237 7.20 -19.07 -1.91
C VAL A 237 8.50 -18.77 -2.66
N GLU A 238 8.43 -18.05 -3.78
CA GLU A 238 9.62 -17.63 -4.55
C GLU A 238 10.54 -16.73 -3.73
N LEU A 239 10.00 -15.70 -3.05
CA LEU A 239 10.79 -14.80 -2.21
C LEU A 239 11.39 -15.50 -0.98
N GLU A 240 10.63 -16.40 -0.33
CA GLU A 240 11.12 -17.21 0.79
C GLU A 240 12.31 -18.09 0.36
N LEU A 241 12.25 -18.64 -0.85
CA LEU A 241 13.35 -19.42 -1.43
C LEU A 241 14.55 -18.52 -1.72
N ILE A 242 14.37 -17.37 -2.36
CA ILE A 242 15.47 -16.43 -2.66
C ILE A 242 16.19 -15.99 -1.38
N VAL A 243 15.44 -15.60 -0.35
CA VAL A 243 16.00 -15.19 0.94
C VAL A 243 16.78 -16.34 1.58
N TYR A 244 16.21 -17.55 1.58
CA TYR A 244 16.88 -18.73 2.11
C TYR A 244 18.19 -19.06 1.38
N LEU A 245 18.18 -19.06 0.05
CA LEU A 245 19.36 -19.34 -0.76
C LEU A 245 20.48 -18.34 -0.49
N LYS A 246 20.14 -17.07 -0.37
CA LYS A 246 21.10 -16.01 -0.02
C LYS A 246 21.68 -16.21 1.38
N GLU A 247 20.84 -16.44 2.37
CA GLU A 247 21.26 -16.51 3.78
C GLU A 247 21.99 -17.80 4.15
N LYS A 248 21.58 -18.94 3.58
CA LYS A 248 22.12 -20.26 3.95
C LYS A 248 23.17 -20.79 3.00
N HIS A 249 23.11 -20.41 1.73
CA HIS A 249 23.98 -20.95 0.69
C HIS A 249 24.84 -19.87 0.01
N SER A 250 24.66 -18.58 0.34
CA SER A 250 25.31 -17.46 -0.36
C SER A 250 25.02 -17.45 -1.88
N ILE A 251 23.87 -17.98 -2.28
CA ILE A 251 23.42 -18.01 -3.68
C ILE A 251 22.53 -16.80 -3.94
N ILE A 252 22.86 -16.05 -4.98
CA ILE A 252 22.10 -14.88 -5.40
C ILE A 252 21.21 -15.27 -6.58
N LYS A 253 19.90 -15.38 -6.32
CA LYS A 253 18.84 -15.53 -7.31
C LYS A 253 17.88 -14.33 -7.18
N ARG A 254 17.13 -14.04 -8.23
CA ARG A 254 16.16 -12.94 -8.32
C ARG A 254 14.80 -13.43 -8.78
N LEU A 255 13.78 -12.59 -8.60
CA LEU A 255 12.45 -12.89 -9.13
C LEU A 255 12.48 -12.93 -10.66
N GLY A 256 12.11 -14.08 -11.24
CA GLY A 256 12.17 -14.34 -12.67
C GLY A 256 13.34 -15.22 -13.11
N ASP A 257 14.30 -15.51 -12.22
CA ASP A 257 15.29 -16.57 -12.46
C ASP A 257 14.61 -17.95 -12.40
N ASP A 258 15.29 -18.98 -12.92
CA ASP A 258 14.88 -20.36 -12.69
C ASP A 258 15.06 -20.72 -11.21
N LEU A 259 13.92 -20.79 -10.52
CA LEU A 259 13.75 -21.15 -9.12
C LEU A 259 13.24 -22.60 -8.95
N SER A 260 13.21 -23.39 -10.03
CA SER A 260 12.94 -24.82 -9.93
C SER A 260 14.04 -25.52 -9.12
N ASP A 261 13.72 -26.68 -8.56
CA ASP A 261 14.69 -27.44 -7.76
C ASP A 261 15.93 -27.80 -8.59
N GLN A 262 15.74 -28.16 -9.87
CA GLN A 262 16.85 -28.37 -10.81
C GLN A 262 17.66 -27.08 -11.06
N GLY A 263 16.99 -25.95 -11.29
CA GLY A 263 17.64 -24.66 -11.54
C GLY A 263 18.46 -24.14 -10.35
N VAL A 264 18.08 -24.51 -9.13
CA VAL A 264 18.84 -24.23 -7.90
C VAL A 264 20.05 -25.15 -7.79
N ILE A 265 19.88 -26.44 -8.05
CA ILE A 265 20.97 -27.43 -8.01
C ILE A 265 22.04 -27.14 -9.03
N ASN A 266 21.66 -26.76 -10.25
CA ASN A 266 22.63 -26.39 -11.28
C ASN A 266 23.57 -25.28 -10.77
N VAL A 267 23.02 -24.25 -10.12
CA VAL A 267 23.84 -23.16 -9.55
C VAL A 267 24.66 -23.61 -8.34
N MET A 268 24.16 -24.54 -7.52
CA MET A 268 24.97 -25.12 -6.43
C MET A 268 26.18 -25.88 -7.00
N MET A 269 25.95 -26.70 -8.02
CA MET A 269 26.99 -27.53 -8.65
C MET A 269 28.02 -26.71 -9.43
N GLU A 270 27.59 -25.68 -10.18
CA GLU A 270 28.48 -24.78 -10.95
C GLU A 270 29.48 -24.02 -10.06
N ARG A 271 29.20 -23.88 -8.77
CA ARG A 271 30.10 -23.20 -7.82
C ARG A 271 31.24 -24.07 -7.31
N ILE A 272 31.18 -25.38 -7.58
CA ILE A 272 32.20 -26.33 -7.15
C ILE A 272 33.42 -26.15 -8.06
N THR A 273 34.46 -25.51 -7.53
CA THR A 273 35.68 -25.21 -8.30
C THR A 273 36.64 -26.41 -8.40
N CYS A 274 36.42 -27.47 -7.63
CA CYS A 274 37.29 -28.63 -7.51
C CYS A 274 36.50 -29.87 -7.10
N ILE A 275 36.76 -31.02 -7.72
CA ILE A 275 36.01 -32.28 -7.54
C ILE A 275 36.01 -32.73 -6.07
N GLU A 276 37.12 -32.51 -5.35
CA GLU A 276 37.29 -32.87 -3.94
C GLU A 276 36.34 -32.10 -2.99
N LEU A 277 35.74 -31.00 -3.46
CA LEU A 277 34.75 -30.24 -2.70
C LEU A 277 33.33 -30.78 -2.85
N ILE A 278 33.07 -31.69 -3.80
CA ILE A 278 31.74 -32.26 -4.06
C ILE A 278 31.09 -32.86 -2.80
N PRO A 279 31.77 -33.73 -2.02
CA PRO A 279 31.17 -34.29 -0.80
C PRO A 279 30.78 -33.20 0.20
N LYS A 280 31.61 -32.14 0.28
CA LYS A 280 31.38 -31.02 1.19
C LYS A 280 30.20 -30.15 0.73
N GLU A 281 30.05 -29.91 -0.57
CA GLU A 281 28.90 -29.19 -1.13
C GLU A 281 27.60 -29.97 -0.92
N ILE A 282 27.65 -31.30 -1.10
CA ILE A 282 26.50 -32.17 -0.88
C ILE A 282 26.03 -32.11 0.57
N GLU A 283 26.95 -32.28 1.53
CA GLU A 283 26.58 -32.29 2.95
C GLU A 283 26.14 -30.93 3.48
N ASN A 284 26.81 -29.83 3.06
CA ASN A 284 26.56 -28.52 3.64
C ASN A 284 25.46 -27.71 2.92
N HIS A 285 25.19 -28.02 1.65
CA HIS A 285 24.29 -27.20 0.84
C HIS A 285 23.16 -28.02 0.19
N ILE A 286 23.47 -29.06 -0.57
CA ILE A 286 22.44 -29.80 -1.33
C ILE A 286 21.51 -30.59 -0.41
N LYS A 287 22.04 -31.38 0.53
CA LYS A 287 21.22 -32.14 1.49
C LYS A 287 20.32 -31.24 2.33
N PRO A 288 20.82 -30.15 2.97
CA PRO A 288 19.96 -29.23 3.70
C PRO A 288 18.86 -28.60 2.84
N PHE A 289 19.15 -28.28 1.57
CA PHE A 289 18.16 -27.76 0.63
C PHE A 289 17.08 -28.79 0.33
N CYS A 290 17.45 -30.02 -0.03
CA CYS A 290 16.52 -31.10 -0.31
C CYS A 290 15.63 -31.44 0.90
N ILE A 291 16.21 -31.48 2.10
CA ILE A 291 15.45 -31.67 3.36
C ILE A 291 14.41 -30.56 3.54
N LYS A 292 14.78 -29.29 3.31
CA LYS A 292 13.84 -28.17 3.43
C LYS A 292 12.71 -28.24 2.41
N ARG A 293 12.99 -28.73 1.21
CA ARG A 293 12.02 -28.83 0.11
C ARG A 293 11.21 -30.12 0.13
N GLY A 294 11.59 -31.10 0.96
CA GLY A 294 10.97 -32.43 1.00
C GLY A 294 11.27 -33.27 -0.24
N ILE A 295 12.47 -33.10 -0.82
CA ILE A 295 12.92 -33.78 -2.04
C ILE A 295 13.96 -34.84 -1.66
N ASP A 296 13.97 -35.96 -2.37
CA ASP A 296 15.05 -36.93 -2.27
C ASP A 296 16.31 -36.37 -2.96
N TYR A 297 17.37 -36.14 -2.18
CA TYR A 297 18.60 -35.62 -2.74
C TYR A 297 19.26 -36.63 -3.69
N GLU A 298 19.08 -37.94 -3.50
CA GLU A 298 19.70 -38.95 -4.37
C GLU A 298 19.07 -38.94 -5.75
N GLU A 299 17.74 -38.86 -5.82
CA GLU A 299 17.01 -38.69 -7.07
C GLU A 299 17.41 -37.41 -7.81
N LEU A 300 17.52 -36.29 -7.08
CA LEU A 300 17.90 -35.01 -7.65
C LEU A 300 19.35 -34.99 -8.17
N ILE A 301 20.27 -35.68 -7.50
CA ILE A 301 21.65 -35.87 -7.96
C ILE A 301 21.69 -36.75 -9.22
N VAL A 302 20.93 -37.85 -9.24
CA VAL A 302 20.83 -38.72 -10.42
C VAL A 302 20.32 -37.93 -11.63
N ASP A 303 19.26 -37.16 -11.48
CA ASP A 303 18.70 -36.30 -12.53
C ASP A 303 19.68 -35.24 -13.04
N TYR A 304 20.54 -34.73 -12.15
CA TYR A 304 21.61 -33.82 -12.52
C TYR A 304 22.71 -34.53 -13.32
N CYS A 305 23.21 -35.67 -12.84
CA CYS A 305 24.26 -36.44 -13.51
C CYS A 305 23.89 -36.85 -14.94
N LEU A 306 22.61 -37.18 -15.19
CA LEU A 306 22.13 -37.53 -16.54
C LEU A 306 22.18 -36.38 -17.56
N LYS A 307 22.42 -35.14 -17.11
CA LYS A 307 22.48 -33.94 -17.95
C LYS A 307 23.91 -33.38 -18.08
N VAL A 308 24.87 -33.98 -17.39
CA VAL A 308 26.26 -33.50 -17.30
C VAL A 308 27.15 -34.42 -18.14
N GLU A 309 28.14 -33.85 -18.81
CA GLU A 309 29.07 -34.61 -19.67
C GLU A 309 30.42 -34.92 -18.98
N ASP A 310 30.72 -34.26 -17.86
CA ASP A 310 31.97 -34.44 -17.11
C ASP A 310 31.95 -35.72 -16.27
N LEU A 311 32.66 -36.75 -16.75
CA LEU A 311 32.70 -38.08 -16.14
C LEU A 311 33.43 -38.12 -14.80
N ASP A 312 34.48 -37.29 -14.60
CA ASP A 312 35.23 -37.26 -13.35
C ASP A 312 34.36 -36.61 -12.25
N PHE A 313 33.61 -35.56 -12.62
CA PHE A 313 32.62 -34.94 -11.76
C PHE A 313 31.50 -35.92 -11.38
N ILE A 314 30.96 -36.66 -12.36
CA ILE A 314 29.93 -37.68 -12.15
C ILE A 314 30.45 -38.81 -11.24
N SER A 315 31.67 -39.30 -11.45
CA SER A 315 32.28 -40.34 -10.59
C SER A 315 32.26 -39.92 -9.11
N SER A 316 32.69 -38.68 -8.84
CA SER A 316 32.67 -38.14 -7.48
C SER A 316 31.26 -37.94 -6.91
N LEU A 317 30.27 -37.59 -7.74
CA LEU A 317 28.87 -37.48 -7.30
C LEU A 317 28.27 -38.85 -6.94
N ILE A 318 28.57 -39.89 -7.71
CA ILE A 318 28.08 -41.26 -7.45
C ILE A 318 28.61 -41.74 -6.09
N ASN A 319 29.86 -41.43 -5.75
CA ASN A 319 30.46 -41.77 -4.45
C ASN A 319 29.74 -41.11 -3.26
N CYS A 320 28.96 -40.06 -3.50
CA CYS A 320 28.17 -39.38 -2.47
C CYS A 320 26.75 -39.94 -2.30
N LEU A 321 26.30 -40.83 -3.20
CA LEU A 321 25.04 -41.56 -3.06
C LEU A 321 25.20 -42.65 -1.99
N LYS A 322 24.17 -42.84 -1.16
CA LYS A 322 24.10 -43.89 -0.14
C LYS A 322 23.39 -45.12 -0.65
N SER A 323 22.32 -44.96 -1.42
CA SER A 323 21.58 -46.09 -1.98
C SER A 323 22.36 -46.76 -3.11
N ASP A 324 22.68 -48.04 -2.93
CA ASP A 324 23.34 -48.83 -3.97
C ASP A 324 22.42 -49.05 -5.19
N ASP A 325 21.10 -49.08 -4.98
CA ASP A 325 20.13 -49.14 -6.08
C ASP A 325 20.19 -47.87 -6.95
N LYS A 326 20.35 -46.68 -6.34
CA LYS A 326 20.46 -45.40 -7.07
C LYS A 326 21.79 -45.25 -7.80
N LYS A 327 22.88 -45.73 -7.20
CA LYS A 327 24.18 -45.82 -7.90
C LYS A 327 24.05 -46.70 -9.14
N MET A 328 23.43 -47.88 -8.99
CA MET A 328 23.23 -48.83 -10.08
C MET A 328 22.35 -48.26 -11.19
N GLU A 329 21.24 -47.62 -10.84
CA GLU A 329 20.33 -46.96 -11.77
C GLU A 329 21.07 -45.92 -12.63
N LEU A 330 21.86 -45.05 -12.00
CA LEU A 330 22.62 -44.02 -12.69
C LEU A 330 23.69 -44.60 -13.61
N ILE A 331 24.47 -45.58 -13.13
CA ILE A 331 25.51 -46.25 -13.93
C ILE A 331 24.87 -46.89 -15.17
N LEU A 332 23.75 -47.61 -15.02
CA LEU A 332 23.07 -48.26 -16.13
C LEU A 332 22.51 -47.26 -17.15
N ASN A 333 22.01 -46.10 -16.71
CA ASN A 333 21.50 -45.07 -17.60
C ASN A 333 22.62 -44.36 -18.36
N LEU A 334 23.73 -44.04 -17.69
CA LEU A 334 24.91 -43.48 -18.35
C LEU A 334 25.49 -44.43 -19.40
N LEU A 335 25.46 -45.75 -19.15
CA LEU A 335 25.92 -46.76 -20.11
C LEU A 335 25.01 -46.92 -21.34
N LYS A 336 23.71 -46.62 -21.23
CA LYS A 336 22.76 -46.72 -22.37
C LYS A 336 22.98 -45.63 -23.41
N ASP A 337 23.49 -44.47 -23.01
CA ASP A 337 23.70 -43.32 -23.89
C ASP A 337 25.09 -43.31 -24.57
N LEU A 338 25.96 -44.28 -24.25
CA LEU A 338 27.28 -44.39 -24.85
C LEU A 338 27.23 -45.09 -26.21
N ASN A 339 27.30 -44.30 -27.28
CA ASN A 339 27.73 -44.79 -28.59
C ASN A 339 29.22 -45.20 -28.53
N SER A 340 29.57 -46.20 -29.35
CA SER A 340 30.78 -47.04 -29.32
C SER A 340 32.17 -46.38 -29.26
N GLU A 341 32.29 -45.05 -29.28
CA GLU A 341 33.59 -44.34 -29.25
C GLU A 341 34.07 -43.99 -27.82
N ASN A 342 33.19 -44.01 -26.81
CA ASN A 342 33.54 -43.67 -25.41
C ASN A 342 33.87 -44.87 -24.50
N LEU A 343 34.06 -46.06 -25.08
CA LEU A 343 34.31 -47.33 -24.38
C LEU A 343 35.59 -47.36 -23.51
N ILE A 344 36.58 -46.53 -23.84
CA ILE A 344 37.86 -46.50 -23.10
C ILE A 344 37.71 -45.73 -21.78
N ASN A 345 36.86 -44.70 -21.75
CA ASN A 345 36.63 -43.89 -20.56
C ASN A 345 35.62 -44.55 -19.59
N SER A 346 34.66 -45.34 -20.10
CA SER A 346 33.77 -46.16 -19.26
C SER A 346 34.55 -47.22 -18.46
N THR A 347 35.67 -47.72 -19.00
CA THR A 347 36.56 -48.65 -18.29
C THR A 347 37.22 -48.00 -17.07
N ILE A 348 37.45 -46.67 -17.07
CA ILE A 348 38.02 -45.93 -15.95
C ILE A 348 36.97 -45.77 -14.83
N LEU A 349 35.75 -45.33 -15.18
CA LEU A 349 34.61 -45.28 -14.26
C LEU A 349 34.35 -46.65 -13.62
N LEU A 350 34.28 -47.71 -14.43
CA LEU A 350 34.05 -49.08 -13.96
C LEU A 350 35.20 -49.59 -13.06
N ASN A 351 36.45 -49.23 -13.35
CA ASN A 351 37.60 -49.60 -12.52
C ASN A 351 37.64 -48.86 -11.17
N GLU A 352 37.24 -47.59 -11.11
CA GLU A 352 37.11 -46.85 -9.85
C GLU A 352 36.02 -47.46 -8.95
N PHE A 353 34.90 -47.92 -9.52
CA PHE A 353 33.86 -48.65 -8.78
C PHE A 353 34.33 -50.01 -8.26
N THR A 354 35.22 -50.70 -8.98
CA THR A 354 35.72 -52.03 -8.56
C THR A 354 36.71 -52.00 -7.40
N ASN A 355 37.30 -50.84 -7.11
CA ASN A 355 38.27 -50.67 -6.02
C ASN A 355 37.64 -50.23 -4.68
N SER A 356 36.34 -49.97 -4.64
CA SER A 356 35.61 -49.86 -3.37
C SER A 356 35.19 -51.26 -2.89
N ASP A 357 35.46 -51.59 -1.63
CA ASP A 357 35.14 -52.88 -0.98
C ASP A 357 33.62 -53.21 -0.90
N SER A 358 32.76 -52.49 -1.63
CA SER A 358 31.32 -52.72 -1.67
C SER A 358 30.90 -53.57 -2.85
N ASP A 359 30.48 -54.78 -2.47
CA ASP A 359 29.56 -55.69 -3.16
C ASP A 359 30.05 -56.47 -4.39
N SER A 360 30.15 -57.79 -4.20
CA SER A 360 30.51 -58.76 -5.24
C SER A 360 29.53 -58.76 -6.42
N THR A 361 28.30 -58.30 -6.21
CA THR A 361 27.23 -58.24 -7.21
C THR A 361 27.44 -57.12 -8.21
N LEU A 362 27.84 -55.92 -7.74
CA LEU A 362 28.21 -54.76 -8.56
C LEU A 362 29.42 -55.11 -9.44
N ASN A 363 30.45 -55.68 -8.83
CA ASN A 363 31.64 -56.15 -9.54
C ASN A 363 31.34 -57.22 -10.59
N ASN A 364 30.39 -58.11 -10.33
CA ASN A 364 29.98 -59.14 -11.29
C ASN A 364 29.12 -58.57 -12.43
N LEU A 365 28.25 -57.59 -12.17
CA LEU A 365 27.44 -56.95 -13.21
C LEU A 365 28.29 -56.06 -14.12
N ILE A 366 29.22 -55.29 -13.54
CA ILE A 366 30.23 -54.50 -14.26
C ILE A 366 31.07 -55.41 -15.16
N LYS A 367 31.56 -56.54 -14.62
CA LYS A 367 32.28 -57.55 -15.42
C LYS A 367 31.40 -58.13 -16.53
N MET A 368 30.14 -58.46 -16.26
CA MET A 368 29.22 -58.98 -17.29
C MET A 368 28.99 -57.97 -18.41
N ILE A 369 28.85 -56.69 -18.09
CA ILE A 369 28.69 -55.61 -19.08
C ILE A 369 29.98 -55.47 -19.91
N MET A 370 31.16 -55.43 -19.26
CA MET A 370 32.45 -55.41 -19.95
C MET A 370 32.72 -56.64 -20.83
N PHE A 371 32.16 -57.82 -20.49
CA PHE A 371 32.26 -59.03 -21.31
C PHE A 371 31.25 -59.09 -22.46
N SER A 372 30.23 -58.23 -22.45
CA SER A 372 29.16 -58.19 -23.46
C SER A 372 29.30 -57.07 -24.49
N MET A 373 30.16 -56.08 -24.21
CA MET A 373 30.71 -55.13 -25.20
C MET A 373 31.94 -55.73 -25.86
#